data_AF-A0A812RHD6-F1
#
_entry.id   AF-A0A812RHD6-F1
#
_cell.length_a   1.000
_cell.length_b   1.000
_cell.length_c   1.000
_cell.angle_alpha   90.00
_cell.angle_beta   90.00
_cell.angle_gamma   90.00
#
_symmetry.space_group_name_H-M   'P 1'
#
loop_
_entity.id
_entity.type
_entity.pdbx_description
1 polymer ?
#
loop_
_entity_poly.entity_id
_entity_poly.type
_entity_poly.pdbx_seq_one_letter_code
_entity_poly.pdbx_strand_id
1 'polypeptide(L)'
;MIKLGETEMQVLSQSPSPRGTELSVMFYEGPFAGHKVTVPAAGITIGRVSDNTLVLLQDGTVSAHHAMLFHENSNFFIQDLGSCNGTCVRLSEERISSDWHPIMDGDVPDLAGIWRASSPLKPSIAVTSFGLMWIKLRMLVRLREDSE
;
A
#
# COMPACT_ATOMS: atom_id res chain seq x y z
N MET A 1 3.00 7.08 2.83
CA MET A 1 3.42 6.44 1.55
C MET A 1 2.65 5.14 1.42
N ILE A 2 2.29 4.74 0.21
CA ILE A 2 1.54 3.52 -0.11
C ILE A 2 2.34 2.80 -1.19
N LYS A 3 2.54 1.49 -1.06
CA LYS A 3 3.27 0.65 -2.00
C LYS A 3 2.36 -0.44 -2.53
N LEU A 4 2.39 -0.63 -3.85
CA LEU A 4 1.64 -1.61 -4.61
C LEU A 4 2.61 -2.30 -5.57
N GLY A 5 3.11 -3.49 -5.21
CA GLY A 5 4.23 -4.09 -5.94
C GLY A 5 5.50 -3.23 -5.84
N GLU A 6 6.07 -2.81 -6.97
CA GLU A 6 7.21 -1.88 -7.07
C GLU A 6 6.79 -0.42 -7.19
N THR A 7 5.49 -0.16 -7.36
CA THR A 7 4.96 1.20 -7.45
C THR A 7 4.75 1.80 -6.06
N GLU A 8 5.33 2.98 -5.82
CA GLU A 8 5.13 3.75 -4.58
C GLU A 8 4.43 5.08 -4.84
N MET A 9 3.46 5.40 -3.99
CA MET A 9 2.65 6.60 -4.10
C MET A 9 2.43 7.29 -2.74
N GLN A 10 2.32 8.61 -2.75
CA GLN A 10 2.04 9.43 -1.58
C GLN A 10 0.70 10.13 -1.73
N VAL A 11 -0.09 10.11 -0.67
CA VAL A 11 -1.22 11.03 -0.52
C VAL A 11 -0.70 12.43 -0.26
N LEU A 12 -1.03 13.38 -1.14
CA LEU A 12 -0.61 14.77 -1.00
C LEU A 12 -1.64 15.61 -0.24
N SER A 13 -2.93 15.47 -0.58
CA SER A 13 -3.99 16.28 0.02
C SER A 13 -5.35 15.67 -0.21
N GLN A 14 -6.31 16.06 0.63
CA GLN A 14 -7.74 15.86 0.40
C GLN A 14 -8.38 17.24 0.24
N SER A 15 -9.16 17.44 -0.82
CA SER A 15 -9.81 18.72 -1.11
C SER A 15 -11.28 18.53 -1.44
N PRO A 16 -12.18 19.42 -0.97
CA PRO A 16 -13.57 19.37 -1.34
C PRO A 16 -13.75 19.67 -2.84
N SER A 17 -14.64 18.93 -3.50
CA SER A 17 -15.08 19.16 -4.88
C SER A 17 -16.61 19.13 -4.96
N PRO A 18 -17.22 19.61 -6.07
CA PRO A 18 -18.67 19.49 -6.29
C PRO A 18 -19.21 18.05 -6.27
N ARG A 19 -18.34 17.05 -6.45
CA ARG A 19 -18.68 15.62 -6.46
C ARG A 19 -18.29 14.90 -5.16
N GLY A 20 -17.92 15.64 -4.10
CA GLY A 20 -17.42 15.10 -2.84
C GLY A 20 -15.94 15.39 -2.62
N THR A 21 -15.34 14.79 -1.59
CA THR A 21 -13.91 14.93 -1.32
C THR A 21 -13.08 14.24 -2.41
N GLU A 22 -12.09 14.91 -2.95
CA GLU A 22 -11.12 14.34 -3.90
C GLU A 22 -9.76 14.16 -3.20
N LEU A 23 -9.10 13.03 -3.46
CA LEU A 23 -7.79 12.68 -2.92
C LEU A 23 -6.73 12.87 -4.00
N SER A 24 -5.73 13.70 -3.74
CA SER A 24 -4.58 13.88 -4.62
C SER A 24 -3.48 12.91 -4.23
N VAL A 25 -3.00 12.13 -5.20
CA VAL A 25 -1.93 11.14 -5.02
C VAL A 25 -0.78 11.43 -6.00
N MET A 26 0.46 11.31 -5.56
CA MET A 26 1.66 11.44 -6.40
C MET A 26 2.48 10.17 -6.37
N PHE A 27 2.97 9.74 -7.53
CA PHE A 27 3.81 8.55 -7.68
C PHE A 27 5.28 8.94 -7.50
N TYR A 28 6.00 8.19 -6.68
CA TYR A 28 7.43 8.39 -6.39
C TYR A 28 8.28 7.31 -7.04
N GLU A 29 7.80 6.07 -7.07
CA GLU A 29 8.48 4.94 -7.71
C GLU A 29 7.52 4.18 -8.64
N GLY A 30 8.10 3.39 -9.55
CA GLY A 30 7.38 2.61 -10.54
C GLY A 30 7.15 3.36 -11.86
N PRO A 31 6.38 2.75 -12.80
CA PRO A 31 6.22 3.27 -14.16
C PRO A 31 5.58 4.65 -14.26
N PHE A 32 4.85 5.05 -13.21
CA PHE A 32 4.16 6.33 -13.14
C PHE A 32 4.89 7.37 -12.30
N ALA A 33 6.14 7.13 -11.87
CA ALA A 33 6.92 8.07 -11.07
C ALA A 33 6.86 9.51 -11.63
N GLY A 34 6.64 10.48 -10.75
CA GLY A 34 6.46 11.91 -11.08
C GLY A 34 5.03 12.31 -11.49
N HIS A 35 4.13 11.35 -11.73
CA HIS A 35 2.74 11.67 -12.08
C HIS A 35 1.90 11.95 -10.83
N LYS A 36 0.89 12.81 -11.01
CA LYS A 36 -0.14 13.08 -10.01
C LYS A 36 -1.50 12.63 -10.54
N VAL A 37 -2.24 11.91 -9.71
CA VAL A 37 -3.58 11.40 -10.00
C VAL A 37 -4.55 11.93 -8.95
N THR A 38 -5.76 12.27 -9.41
CA THR A 38 -6.87 12.66 -8.54
C THR A 38 -7.84 11.49 -8.43
N VAL A 39 -8.14 11.10 -7.20
CA VAL A 39 -9.08 10.03 -6.86
C VAL A 39 -10.40 10.68 -6.42
N PRO A 40 -11.52 10.43 -7.13
CA PRO A 40 -12.83 10.94 -6.75
C PRO A 40 -13.37 10.29 -5.47
N ALA A 41 -14.37 10.92 -4.86
CA ALA A 41 -15.10 10.34 -3.72
C ALA A 41 -15.79 9.01 -4.05
N ALA A 42 -16.05 8.71 -5.32
CA ALA A 42 -16.57 7.41 -5.77
C ALA A 42 -15.55 6.26 -5.58
N GLY A 43 -14.28 6.58 -5.31
CA GLY A 43 -13.20 5.60 -5.26
C GLY A 43 -12.67 5.21 -6.64
N ILE A 44 -11.60 4.43 -6.65
CA ILE A 44 -10.97 3.85 -7.84
C ILE A 44 -10.45 2.45 -7.55
N THR A 45 -10.43 1.62 -8.59
CA THR A 45 -9.69 0.35 -8.59
C THR A 45 -8.31 0.53 -9.19
N ILE A 46 -7.32 -0.19 -8.64
CA ILE A 46 -5.92 -0.14 -9.04
C ILE A 46 -5.46 -1.56 -9.37
N GLY A 47 -4.85 -1.72 -10.55
CA GLY A 47 -4.33 -3.02 -10.96
C GLY A 47 -3.73 -2.98 -12.35
N ARG A 48 -3.30 -4.15 -12.84
CA ARG A 48 -2.56 -4.26 -14.11
C ARG A 48 -3.46 -4.40 -15.34
N VAL A 49 -4.70 -4.85 -15.18
CA VAL A 49 -5.65 -5.01 -16.31
C VAL A 49 -6.48 -3.75 -16.55
N SER A 50 -6.99 -3.61 -17.78
CA SER A 50 -7.58 -2.36 -18.31
C SER A 50 -8.97 -2.01 -17.79
N ASP A 51 -9.62 -2.90 -17.04
CA ASP A 51 -10.91 -2.63 -16.39
C ASP A 51 -10.74 -1.94 -15.02
N ASN A 52 -9.51 -1.79 -14.53
CA ASN A 52 -9.22 -0.92 -13.39
C ASN A 52 -9.28 0.55 -13.81
N THR A 53 -9.63 1.43 -12.87
CA THR A 53 -9.60 2.87 -13.12
C THR A 53 -8.17 3.40 -13.24
N LEU A 54 -7.26 2.90 -12.40
CA LEU A 54 -5.83 3.17 -12.48
C LEU A 54 -5.10 1.90 -12.93
N VAL A 55 -4.60 1.93 -14.17
CA VAL A 55 -3.98 0.77 -14.81
C VAL A 55 -2.46 0.88 -14.76
N LEU A 56 -1.82 0.01 -13.98
CA LEU A 56 -0.36 -0.09 -13.82
C LEU A 56 0.23 -1.16 -14.75
N LEU A 57 -0.04 -1.06 -16.06
CA LEU A 57 0.26 -2.12 -17.04
C LEU A 57 1.75 -2.55 -17.07
N GLN A 58 2.65 -1.59 -16.85
CA GLN A 58 4.10 -1.78 -16.96
C GLN A 58 4.73 -2.39 -15.71
N ASP A 59 4.00 -2.47 -14.59
CA ASP A 59 4.51 -3.05 -13.34
C ASP A 59 4.09 -4.52 -13.23
N GLY A 60 5.02 -5.43 -13.56
CA GLY A 60 4.78 -6.87 -13.51
C GLY A 60 4.54 -7.42 -12.10
N THR A 61 4.86 -6.66 -11.06
CA THR A 61 4.65 -7.03 -9.66
C THR A 61 3.27 -6.62 -9.14
N VAL A 62 2.51 -5.87 -9.94
CA VAL A 62 1.11 -5.51 -9.64
C VAL A 62 0.16 -6.59 -10.17
N SER A 63 -0.71 -7.09 -9.28
CA SER A 63 -1.80 -8.02 -9.63
C SER A 63 -2.80 -7.41 -10.63
N ALA A 64 -3.54 -8.28 -11.32
CA ALA A 64 -4.60 -7.88 -12.26
C ALA A 64 -5.59 -6.90 -11.61
N HIS A 65 -6.14 -7.27 -10.44
CA HIS A 65 -6.84 -6.38 -9.53
C HIS A 65 -6.03 -6.41 -8.23
N HIS A 66 -5.41 -5.29 -7.87
CA HIS A 66 -4.45 -5.26 -6.76
C HIS A 66 -5.07 -4.66 -5.52
N ALA A 67 -5.62 -3.46 -5.64
CA ALA A 67 -6.18 -2.72 -4.52
C ALA A 67 -7.33 -1.83 -4.97
N MET A 68 -8.12 -1.38 -4.00
CA MET A 68 -9.17 -0.38 -4.19
C MET A 68 -8.96 0.77 -3.21
N LEU A 69 -9.00 2.00 -3.72
CA LEU A 69 -9.17 3.19 -2.91
C LEU A 69 -10.65 3.55 -2.89
N PHE A 70 -11.23 3.73 -1.71
CA PHE A 70 -12.64 4.10 -1.58
C PHE A 70 -12.80 5.17 -0.49
N HIS A 71 -13.92 5.88 -0.51
CA HIS A 71 -14.23 6.91 0.47
C HIS A 71 -15.49 6.53 1.22
N GLU A 72 -15.39 6.47 2.55
CA GLU A 72 -16.49 6.11 3.44
C GLU A 72 -16.39 6.94 4.73
N ASN A 73 -17.53 7.35 5.30
CA ASN A 73 -17.57 8.12 6.54
C ASN A 73 -16.61 9.33 6.57
N SER A 74 -16.55 10.09 5.47
CA SER A 74 -15.69 11.27 5.28
C SER A 74 -14.18 10.99 5.25
N ASN A 75 -13.78 9.73 5.10
CA ASN A 75 -12.37 9.31 5.09
C ASN A 75 -12.08 8.46 3.85
N PHE A 76 -10.84 8.54 3.36
CA PHE A 76 -10.34 7.66 2.31
C PHE A 76 -9.66 6.44 2.90
N PHE A 77 -9.90 5.29 2.27
CA PHE A 77 -9.42 3.99 2.67
C PHE A 77 -8.81 3.27 1.48
N ILE A 78 -7.86 2.36 1.77
CA ILE A 78 -7.27 1.47 0.79
C ILE A 78 -7.47 0.03 1.25
N GLN A 79 -7.93 -0.83 0.33
CA GLN A 79 -8.11 -2.25 0.58
C GLN A 79 -7.30 -3.05 -0.43
N ASP A 80 -6.53 -4.02 0.06
CA ASP A 80 -5.90 -5.04 -0.78
C ASP A 80 -6.96 -6.04 -1.29
N LEU A 81 -6.93 -6.37 -2.57
CA LEU A 81 -7.90 -7.28 -3.22
C LEU A 81 -7.34 -8.70 -3.39
N GLY A 82 -6.47 -9.14 -2.47
CA GLY A 82 -5.78 -10.42 -2.57
C GLY A 82 -4.63 -10.38 -3.56
N SER A 83 -3.85 -9.30 -3.54
CA SER A 83 -2.71 -9.13 -4.44
C SER A 83 -1.58 -10.11 -4.11
N CYS A 84 -0.75 -10.47 -5.10
CA CYS A 84 0.31 -11.46 -4.91
C CYS A 84 1.43 -10.97 -3.97
N ASN A 85 1.73 -9.67 -4.02
CA ASN A 85 2.82 -9.05 -3.26
C ASN A 85 2.33 -8.26 -2.04
N GLY A 86 1.01 -8.15 -1.87
CA GLY A 86 0.39 -7.33 -0.85
C GLY A 86 0.45 -5.83 -1.18
N THR A 87 -0.46 -5.09 -0.56
CA THR A 87 -0.43 -3.63 -0.48
C THR A 87 0.23 -3.23 0.83
N CYS A 88 1.12 -2.23 0.84
CA CYS A 88 1.76 -1.77 2.08
C CYS A 88 1.56 -0.27 2.30
N VAL A 89 1.44 0.15 3.56
CA VAL A 89 1.39 1.57 3.95
C VAL A 89 2.48 1.92 4.94
N ARG A 90 3.09 3.09 4.78
CA ARG A 90 4.03 3.64 5.75
C ARG A 90 3.26 4.45 6.79
N LEU A 91 3.39 4.10 8.06
CA LEU A 91 2.60 4.64 9.18
C LEU A 91 3.27 5.80 9.94
N SER A 92 4.21 6.50 9.33
CA SER A 92 4.85 7.68 9.93
C SER A 92 4.46 8.97 9.24
N GLU A 93 4.59 10.06 10.01
CA GLU A 93 4.57 11.42 9.48
C GLU A 93 5.60 11.61 8.37
N GLU A 94 5.29 12.53 7.47
CA GLU A 94 6.21 12.94 6.42
C GLU A 94 7.54 13.38 7.04
N ARG A 95 8.65 12.77 6.61
CA ARG A 95 10.04 12.92 7.09
C ARG A 95 10.49 12.01 8.24
N ILE A 96 9.59 11.27 8.91
CA ILE A 96 10.01 10.26 9.88
C ILE A 96 10.11 8.92 9.20
N SER A 97 11.23 8.21 9.36
CA SER A 97 11.35 6.86 8.83
C SER A 97 10.66 5.85 9.73
N SER A 98 9.61 5.20 9.21
CA SER A 98 8.99 4.02 9.81
C SER A 98 9.00 2.84 8.85
N ASP A 99 8.72 1.67 9.41
CA ASP A 99 8.49 0.43 8.68
C ASP A 99 7.14 0.44 7.97
N TRP A 100 7.06 -0.40 6.93
CA TRP A 100 5.84 -0.62 6.18
C TRP A 100 4.90 -1.58 6.92
N HIS A 101 3.60 -1.27 6.92
CA HIS A 101 2.52 -2.14 7.38
C HIS A 101 1.83 -2.77 6.15
N PRO A 102 1.94 -4.08 5.95
CA PRO A 102 1.16 -4.79 4.94
C PRO A 102 -0.33 -4.72 5.29
N ILE A 103 -1.14 -4.23 4.35
CA ILE A 103 -2.59 -4.24 4.43
C ILE A 103 -3.07 -5.64 4.10
N MET A 104 -3.79 -6.23 5.04
CA MET A 104 -4.45 -7.53 4.90
C MET A 104 -5.95 -7.36 4.63
N ASP A 105 -6.59 -8.40 4.10
CA ASP A 105 -8.05 -8.45 4.04
C ASP A 105 -8.65 -8.34 5.45
N GLY A 106 -9.64 -7.46 5.60
CA GLY A 106 -10.24 -7.14 6.89
C GLY A 106 -9.44 -6.18 7.78
N ASP A 107 -8.28 -5.68 7.34
CA ASP A 107 -7.66 -4.53 8.01
C ASP A 107 -8.65 -3.37 7.97
N VAL A 108 -9.02 -2.89 9.15
CA VAL A 108 -9.91 -1.74 9.31
C VAL A 108 -9.13 -0.61 9.97
N PRO A 109 -9.29 0.63 9.49
CA PRO A 109 -8.80 1.80 10.17
C PRO A 109 -9.66 2.02 11.42
N ASP A 110 -9.02 2.35 12.52
CA ASP A 110 -9.73 2.77 13.73
C ASP A 110 -10.28 4.19 13.58
N LEU A 111 -11.01 4.66 14.59
CA LEU A 111 -11.64 5.99 14.61
C LEU A 111 -10.63 7.16 14.49
N ALA A 112 -9.34 6.91 14.61
CA ALA A 112 -8.27 7.88 14.41
C ALA A 112 -7.58 7.73 13.02
N GLY A 113 -8.09 6.87 12.14
CA GLY A 113 -7.51 6.58 10.84
C GLY A 113 -6.28 5.67 10.90
N ILE A 114 -6.05 4.98 12.03
CA ILE A 114 -4.91 4.10 12.22
C ILE A 114 -5.32 2.66 11.91
N TRP A 115 -4.66 2.05 10.94
CA TRP A 115 -4.89 0.65 10.58
C TRP A 115 -4.47 -0.26 11.74
N ARG A 116 -5.38 -1.10 12.22
CA ARG A 116 -5.03 -2.21 13.11
C ARG A 116 -4.96 -3.49 12.31
N ALA A 117 -3.79 -4.13 12.37
CA ALA A 117 -3.61 -5.46 11.83
C ALA A 117 -4.67 -6.40 12.43
N SER A 118 -5.49 -7.01 11.57
CA SER A 118 -6.05 -8.30 11.95
C SER A 118 -4.86 -9.26 12.11
N SER A 119 -4.82 -10.01 13.21
CA SER A 119 -3.68 -10.90 13.48
C SER A 119 -3.41 -11.76 12.26
N PRO A 120 -2.17 -11.83 11.73
CA PRO A 120 -1.92 -12.57 10.51
C PRO A 120 -2.30 -14.03 10.77
N LEU A 121 -3.35 -14.49 10.11
CA LEU A 121 -3.54 -15.93 9.91
C LEU A 121 -2.30 -16.39 9.17
N LYS A 122 -1.48 -17.17 9.86
CA LYS A 122 -0.23 -17.74 9.35
C LYS A 122 -0.50 -18.28 7.94
N PRO A 123 0.22 -17.83 6.89
CA PRO A 123 0.03 -18.41 5.57
C PRO A 123 0.49 -19.87 5.62
N SER A 124 -0.47 -20.79 5.55
CA SER A 124 -0.23 -22.22 5.36
C SER A 124 -0.11 -22.52 3.86
N ILE A 125 0.91 -22.01 3.19
CA ILE A 125 1.34 -22.56 1.90
C ILE A 125 2.87 -22.56 1.88
N ALA A 126 3.43 -23.76 1.71
CA ALA A 126 4.84 -24.02 1.50
C ALA A 126 5.31 -23.32 0.22
N VAL A 127 6.25 -22.39 0.35
CA VAL A 127 7.00 -21.84 -0.79
C VAL A 127 8.11 -22.84 -1.11
N THR A 128 7.86 -23.73 -2.06
CA THR A 128 8.93 -24.43 -2.79
C THR A 128 9.67 -23.41 -3.65
N SER A 129 10.91 -23.17 -3.25
CA SER A 129 12.07 -22.75 -4.06
C SER A 129 11.80 -21.78 -5.21
N PHE A 130 11.93 -20.48 -4.94
CA PHE A 130 12.82 -19.51 -5.60
C PHE A 130 12.40 -18.10 -5.12
N GLY A 131 13.20 -17.51 -4.24
CA GLY A 131 12.91 -16.17 -3.67
C GLY A 131 13.24 -15.97 -2.19
N LEU A 132 14.09 -16.81 -1.56
CA LEU A 132 14.63 -16.53 -0.22
C LEU A 132 16.03 -15.91 -0.32
N MET A 133 16.11 -14.60 -0.51
CA MET A 133 17.35 -13.85 -0.20
C MET A 133 17.11 -12.57 0.62
N TRP A 134 15.89 -12.06 0.75
CA TRP A 134 15.69 -10.71 1.30
C TRP A 134 15.20 -10.64 2.76
N ILE A 135 14.68 -11.73 3.34
CA ILE A 135 14.09 -11.69 4.69
C ILE A 135 15.10 -12.06 5.81
N LYS A 136 16.24 -12.69 5.49
CA LYS A 136 17.18 -13.20 6.50
C LYS A 136 18.33 -12.26 6.87
N LEU A 137 18.51 -11.12 6.18
CA LEU A 137 19.69 -10.27 6.37
C LEU A 137 19.49 -9.06 7.29
N ARG A 138 18.27 -8.80 7.80
CA ARG A 138 18.03 -7.60 8.65
C ARG A 138 17.86 -7.86 10.15
N MET A 139 17.89 -9.12 10.60
CA MET A 139 17.90 -9.46 12.04
C MET A 139 19.30 -9.64 12.64
N LEU A 140 20.37 -9.66 11.84
CA LEU A 140 21.72 -9.98 12.33
C LEU A 140 22.67 -8.78 12.53
N VAL A 141 22.17 -7.53 12.54
CA VAL A 141 22.99 -6.31 12.71
C VAL A 141 22.48 -5.41 13.86
N ARG A 142 21.78 -5.99 14.86
CA ARG A 142 21.37 -5.23 16.06
C ARG A 142 21.73 -5.88 17.40
N LEU A 143 22.69 -6.81 17.42
CA LEU A 143 23.21 -7.41 18.67
C LEU A 143 24.74 -7.35 18.73
N ARG A 144 25.32 -6.18 18.46
CA ARG A 144 26.75 -5.94 18.73
C ARG A 144 27.02 -4.52 19.18
N GLU A 145 26.33 -4.10 20.21
CA GLU A 145 26.67 -2.98 21.09
C GLU A 145 25.92 -3.28 22.41
N ASP A 146 26.61 -3.17 23.53
CA ASP A 146 26.22 -3.56 24.91
C ASP A 146 26.58 -4.99 25.37
N SER A 147 27.88 -5.31 25.35
CA SER A 147 28.56 -5.93 26.50
C SER A 147 30.09 -5.90 26.33
N GLU A 148 30.72 -4.80 26.75
CA GLU A 148 32.03 -4.73 27.41
C GLU A 148 32.25 -3.32 27.98
#